data_AF-A0A2V9SQM5-F1
#
_entry.id   AF-A0A2V9SQM5-F1
#
_cell.length_a   1.000
_cell.length_b   1.000
_cell.length_c   1.000
_cell.angle_alpha   90.00
_cell.angle_beta   90.00
_cell.angle_gamma   90.00
#
_symmetry.space_group_name_H-M   'P 1'
#
loop_
_entity.id
_entity.type
_entity.pdbx_description
1 polymer ?
#
loop_
_entity_poly.entity_id
_entity_poly.type
_entity_poly.pdbx_seq_one_letter_code
_entity_poly.pdbx_strand_id
1 'polypeptide(L)'
;MLMFATLVFFAFRARFNPSAHKRLILLATIALMDAPTGRPPFVAITGRPHLDSVFCWLFVLLLMTYDLWSTRKLHRATIWGGAFLVIAQQLRVPIGSTTVWHAFATWVQTLARTAH
;
A
#
# COMPACT_ATOMS: atom_id res chain seq x y z
N MET A 1 6.68 -2.49 -0.46
CA MET A 1 7.47 -2.57 -1.71
C MET A 1 6.74 -3.27 -2.84
N LEU A 2 6.20 -4.49 -2.64
CA LEU A 2 5.38 -5.17 -3.66
C LEU A 2 4.25 -4.30 -4.21
N MET A 3 3.40 -3.75 -3.34
CA MET A 3 2.29 -2.87 -3.74
C MET A 3 2.75 -1.69 -4.61
N PHE A 4 3.83 -1.02 -4.20
CA PHE A 4 4.42 0.09 -4.94
C PHE A 4 4.90 -0.34 -6.33
N ALA A 5 5.72 -1.40 -6.39
CA ALA A 5 6.28 -1.87 -7.66
C ALA A 5 5.19 -2.29 -8.65
N THR A 6 4.15 -2.99 -8.18
CA THR A 6 3.00 -3.37 -9.01
C THR A 6 2.28 -2.14 -9.56
N LEU A 7 1.95 -1.17 -8.72
CA LEU A 7 1.25 0.05 -9.14
C LEU A 7 2.08 0.91 -10.10
N VAL A 8 3.38 1.06 -9.85
CA VAL A 8 4.30 1.79 -10.73
C VAL A 8 4.46 1.08 -12.07
N PHE A 9 4.54 -0.25 -12.08
CA PHE A 9 4.57 -1.02 -13.33
C PHE A 9 3.33 -0.74 -14.19
N PHE A 10 2.14 -0.77 -13.59
CA PHE A 10 0.91 -0.41 -14.30
C PHE A 10 0.86 1.07 -14.71
N ALA A 11 1.37 1.97 -13.86
CA ALA A 11 1.50 3.39 -14.20
C ALA A 11 2.40 3.61 -15.42
N PHE A 12 3.51 2.87 -15.51
CA PHE A 12 4.42 2.93 -16.64
C PHE A 12 3.77 2.39 -17.92
N ARG A 13 3.04 1.28 -17.85
CA ARG A 13 2.24 0.79 -18.99
C ARG A 13 1.18 1.81 -19.43
N ALA A 14 0.61 2.56 -18.50
CA ALA A 14 -0.37 3.60 -18.76
C ALA A 14 0.23 4.98 -19.11
N ARG A 15 1.55 5.08 -19.41
CA ARG A 15 2.24 6.38 -19.63
C ARG A 15 1.62 7.26 -20.72
N PHE A 16 0.99 6.66 -21.73
CA PHE A 16 0.32 7.38 -22.82
C PHE A 16 -1.09 7.87 -22.47
N ASN A 17 -1.60 7.49 -21.29
CA ASN A 17 -2.86 8.00 -20.74
C ASN A 17 -2.55 8.77 -19.46
N PRO A 18 -2.34 10.11 -19.54
CA PRO A 18 -1.93 10.93 -18.40
C PRO A 18 -2.90 10.84 -17.22
N SER A 19 -4.20 10.66 -17.51
CA SER A 19 -5.28 10.53 -16.55
C SER A 19 -5.12 9.28 -15.68
N ALA A 20 -4.83 8.13 -16.31
CA ALA A 20 -4.59 6.87 -15.60
C ALA A 20 -3.22 6.86 -14.91
N HIS A 21 -2.18 7.36 -15.59
CA HIS A 21 -0.81 7.40 -15.08
C HIS A 21 -0.72 8.17 -13.75
N LYS A 22 -1.21 9.41 -13.69
CA LYS A 22 -1.13 10.24 -12.48
C LYS A 22 -1.84 9.60 -11.28
N ARG A 23 -3.00 8.96 -11.51
CA ARG A 23 -3.76 8.27 -10.46
C ARG A 23 -3.02 7.06 -9.91
N LEU A 24 -2.44 6.23 -10.78
CA LEU A 24 -1.67 5.06 -10.35
C LEU A 24 -0.39 5.46 -9.61
N ILE A 25 0.28 6.54 -10.03
CA ILE A 25 1.43 7.10 -9.30
C ILE A 25 1.00 7.61 -7.91
N LEU A 26 -0.11 8.35 -7.80
CA LEU A 26 -0.62 8.80 -6.50
C LEU A 26 -0.91 7.61 -5.57
N LEU A 27 -1.58 6.58 -6.07
CA LEU A 27 -1.84 5.36 -5.30
C LEU A 27 -0.54 4.65 -4.89
N ALA A 28 0.46 4.59 -5.77
CA ALA A 28 1.76 4.03 -5.44
C ALA A 28 2.44 4.81 -4.31
N THR A 29 2.40 6.15 -4.36
CA THR A 29 2.95 7.02 -3.30
C THR A 29 2.21 6.82 -1.98
N ILE A 30 0.87 6.71 -2.01
CA ILE A 30 0.08 6.38 -0.81
C ILE A 30 0.52 5.03 -0.22
N ALA A 31 0.82 4.03 -1.07
CA ALA A 31 1.31 2.72 -0.63
C ALA A 31 2.65 2.78 0.11
N LEU A 32 3.50 3.77 -0.19
CA LEU A 32 4.77 3.98 0.53
C LEU A 32 4.58 4.66 1.89
N MET A 33 3.47 5.40 2.07
CA MET A 33 3.16 6.14 3.30
C MET A 33 2.92 5.22 4.51
N ASP A 34 2.57 3.95 4.27
CA ASP A 34 2.35 2.93 5.30
C ASP A 34 3.59 2.65 6.16
N ALA A 35 4.81 2.85 5.62
CA ALA A 35 6.04 2.60 6.37
C ALA A 35 6.37 3.70 7.40
N PRO A 36 6.29 5.00 7.07
CA PRO A 36 6.40 6.09 8.04
C PRO A 36 5.38 6.04 9.18
N THR A 37 4.13 5.65 8.90
CA THR A 37 3.03 5.63 9.89
C THR A 37 3.27 4.62 11.01
N GLY A 38 4.02 3.56 10.74
CA GLY A 38 4.45 2.56 11.74
C GLY A 38 5.69 2.96 12.56
N ARG A 39 6.21 4.19 12.43
CA ARG A 39 7.41 4.66 13.13
C ARG A 39 7.11 5.85 14.07
N PRO A 40 7.90 6.07 15.14
CA PRO A 40 7.81 7.29 15.95
C PRO A 40 8.04 8.54 15.08
N PRO A 41 7.30 9.65 15.29
CA PRO A 41 6.37 9.94 16.38
C PRO A 41 4.92 9.46 16.14
N PHE A 42 4.58 8.96 14.96
CA PHE A 42 3.19 8.63 14.60
C PHE A 42 2.59 7.49 15.44
N VAL A 43 3.42 6.51 15.81
CA VAL A 43 3.01 5.45 16.76
C VAL A 43 2.72 6.01 18.16
N ALA A 44 3.46 7.05 18.58
CA ALA A 44 3.24 7.71 19.88
C ALA A 44 1.97 8.56 19.90
N ILE A 45 1.59 9.16 18.77
CA ILE A 45 0.37 9.98 18.62
C ILE A 45 -0.89 9.10 18.55
N THR A 46 -0.81 7.97 17.84
CA THR A 46 -1.98 7.10 17.59
C THR A 46 -2.29 6.17 18.77
N GLY A 47 -1.32 5.89 19.66
CA GLY A 47 -1.52 5.18 20.93
C GLY A 47 -2.06 3.75 20.82
N ARG A 48 -2.30 3.25 19.61
CA ARG A 48 -2.86 1.94 19.31
C ARG A 48 -2.06 1.29 18.17
N PRO A 49 -1.50 0.10 18.36
CA PRO A 49 -0.94 -0.67 17.25
C PRO A 49 -2.07 -0.92 16.23
N HIS A 50 -1.75 -0.83 14.93
CA HIS A 50 -2.65 -1.07 13.78
C HIS A 50 -3.52 0.09 13.25
N LEU A 51 -3.41 1.32 13.78
CA LEU A 51 -4.03 2.50 13.15
C LEU A 51 -3.20 3.11 12.01
N ASP A 52 -2.04 2.54 11.70
CA ASP A 52 -1.13 2.99 10.64
C ASP A 52 -1.81 3.00 9.26
N SER A 53 -2.63 1.99 8.97
CA SER A 53 -3.32 1.87 7.68
C SER A 53 -4.49 2.86 7.51
N VAL A 54 -4.95 3.53 8.59
CA VAL A 54 -6.06 4.50 8.51
C VAL A 54 -5.69 5.70 7.65
N PHE A 55 -4.45 6.18 7.74
CA PHE A 55 -3.98 7.29 6.91
C PHE A 55 -4.01 6.92 5.42
N CYS A 56 -3.55 5.71 5.09
CA CYS A 56 -3.61 5.19 3.73
C CYS A 56 -5.06 5.15 3.21
N TRP A 57 -6.00 4.66 4.02
CA TRP A 57 -7.42 4.62 3.65
C TRP A 57 -8.02 6.01 3.49
N LEU A 58 -7.66 6.97 4.36
CA LEU A 58 -8.08 8.35 4.25
C LEU A 58 -7.63 8.98 2.92
N PHE A 59 -6.37 8.78 2.52
CA PHE A 59 -5.87 9.29 1.24
C PHE A 59 -6.51 8.62 0.03
N VAL A 60 -6.79 7.30 0.09
CA VAL A 60 -7.54 6.60 -0.97
C VAL A 60 -8.96 7.13 -1.08
N LEU A 61 -9.65 7.33 0.05
CA LEU A 61 -10.99 7.93 0.08
C LEU A 61 -10.97 9.35 -0.47
N LEU A 62 -9.97 10.15 -0.11
CA LEU A 62 -9.79 11.51 -0.63
C LEU A 62 -9.63 11.49 -2.16
N LEU A 63 -8.83 10.57 -2.70
CA LEU A 63 -8.70 10.39 -4.15
C LEU A 63 -10.04 9.98 -4.81
N MET A 64 -10.80 9.06 -4.18
CA MET A 64 -12.12 8.65 -4.68
C MET A 64 -13.14 9.79 -4.66
N THR A 65 -13.18 10.58 -3.59
CA THR A 65 -14.05 11.76 -3.49
C THR A 65 -13.66 12.84 -4.50
N TYR A 66 -12.37 13.06 -4.73
CA TYR A 66 -11.88 13.96 -5.78
C TYR A 66 -12.31 13.51 -7.18
N ASP A 67 -12.16 12.23 -7.51
CA ASP A 67 -12.62 11.68 -8.80
C ASP A 67 -14.15 11.83 -8.97
N LEU A 68 -14.91 11.62 -7.90
CA LEU A 68 -16.36 11.79 -7.92
C LEU A 68 -16.76 13.26 -8.05
N TRP A 69 -16.05 14.18 -7.42
CA TRP A 69 -16.35 15.61 -7.48
C TRP A 69 -15.92 16.24 -8.82
N SER A 70 -14.70 15.96 -9.29
CA SER A 70 -14.14 16.54 -10.51
C SER A 70 -14.75 15.92 -11.78
N THR A 71 -14.79 14.59 -11.86
CA THR A 71 -15.18 13.87 -13.08
C THR A 71 -16.58 13.26 -13.03
N ARG A 72 -17.28 13.33 -11.88
CA ARG A 72 -18.57 12.66 -11.62
C ARG A 72 -18.60 11.16 -11.91
N LYS A 73 -17.43 10.57 -12.13
CA LYS A 73 -17.22 9.16 -12.47
C LYS A 73 -15.93 8.73 -11.84
N LEU A 74 -15.94 7.59 -11.16
CA LEU A 74 -14.74 6.97 -10.65
C LEU A 74 -13.94 6.38 -11.82
N HIS A 75 -12.67 6.79 -11.94
CA HIS A 75 -11.81 6.24 -12.97
C HIS A 75 -11.50 4.76 -12.65
N ARG A 76 -11.50 3.89 -13.67
CA ARG A 76 -11.22 2.44 -13.48
C ARG A 76 -9.89 2.21 -12.73
N ALA A 77 -8.88 3.02 -13.02
CA ALA A 77 -7.59 2.96 -12.34
C ALA A 77 -7.69 3.23 -10.82
N THR A 78 -8.54 4.16 -10.40
CA THR A 78 -8.77 4.48 -8.98
C THR A 78 -9.49 3.33 -8.28
N ILE A 79 -10.49 2.74 -8.93
CA ILE A 79 -11.23 1.59 -8.39
C ILE A 79 -10.30 0.39 -8.22
N TRP A 80 -9.63 -0.04 -9.30
CA TRP A 80 -8.78 -1.22 -9.27
C TRP A 80 -7.53 -1.03 -8.42
N GLY A 81 -6.86 0.12 -8.55
CA GLY A 81 -5.66 0.40 -7.77
C GLY A 81 -5.95 0.63 -6.29
N GLY A 82 -7.07 1.30 -5.96
CA GLY A 82 -7.53 1.49 -4.59
C GLY A 82 -7.96 0.16 -3.95
N ALA A 83 -8.77 -0.64 -4.65
CA ALA A 83 -9.18 -1.97 -4.17
C ALA A 83 -7.97 -2.89 -3.95
N PHE A 84 -7.02 -2.90 -4.88
CA PHE A 84 -5.77 -3.65 -4.73
C PHE A 84 -5.01 -3.24 -3.47
N LEU A 85 -4.87 -1.93 -3.19
CA LEU A 85 -4.20 -1.47 -1.97
C LEU A 85 -4.91 -1.89 -0.70
N VAL A 86 -6.23 -1.70 -0.63
CA VAL A 86 -7.01 -2.06 0.56
C VAL A 86 -6.92 -3.56 0.82
N ILE A 87 -7.12 -4.39 -0.21
CA ILE A 87 -7.03 -5.85 -0.07
C ILE A 87 -5.61 -6.26 0.33
N ALA A 88 -4.58 -5.73 -0.32
CA ALA A 88 -3.20 -6.08 0.00
C ALA A 88 -2.81 -5.68 1.43
N GLN A 89 -3.28 -4.53 1.93
CA GLN A 89 -3.07 -4.11 3.32
C GLN A 89 -3.78 -5.04 4.31
N GLN A 90 -5.02 -5.43 4.03
CA GLN A 90 -5.77 -6.33 4.91
C GLN A 90 -5.19 -7.75 4.94
N LEU A 91 -4.62 -8.21 3.82
CA LEU A 91 -3.98 -9.52 3.75
C LEU A 91 -2.56 -9.54 4.34
N ARG A 92 -1.88 -8.40 4.47
CA ARG A 92 -0.47 -8.36 4.91
C ARG A 92 -0.27 -8.97 6.30
N VAL A 93 -1.15 -8.64 7.25
CA VAL A 93 -1.07 -9.09 8.65
C VAL A 93 -1.38 -10.58 8.79
N PRO A 94 -2.51 -11.11 8.27
CA PRO A 94 -2.82 -12.53 8.40
C PRO A 94 -1.79 -13.40 7.67
N ILE A 95 -1.33 -13.00 6.48
CA ILE A 95 -0.26 -13.71 5.76
C ILE A 95 1.01 -13.74 6.60
N GLY A 96 1.40 -12.60 7.17
CA GLY A 96 2.57 -12.48 8.03
C GLY A 96 2.48 -13.28 9.34
N SER A 97 1.27 -13.57 9.82
CA SER A 97 1.02 -14.37 11.03
C SER A 97 0.96 -15.89 10.78
N THR A 98 1.04 -16.33 9.52
CA THR A 98 0.95 -17.76 9.20
C THR A 98 2.21 -18.52 9.62
N THR A 99 2.04 -19.78 10.02
CA THR A 99 3.14 -20.69 10.40
C THR A 99 4.15 -20.87 9.27
N VAL A 100 3.66 -20.93 8.03
CA VAL A 100 4.51 -21.02 6.82
C VAL A 100 5.41 -19.79 6.70
N TRP A 101 4.86 -18.58 6.89
CA TRP A 101 5.64 -17.35 6.84
C TRP A 101 6.67 -17.29 7.95
N HIS A 102 6.30 -17.68 9.17
CA HIS A 102 7.24 -17.75 10.29
C HIS A 102 8.36 -18.78 10.09
N ALA A 103 8.06 -19.95 9.53
CA ALA A 103 9.06 -20.97 9.20
C ALA A 103 10.06 -20.46 8.16
N PHE A 104 9.55 -19.83 7.08
CA PHE A 104 10.39 -19.19 6.07
C PHE A 104 11.27 -18.09 6.68
N ALA A 105 10.68 -17.18 7.47
CA ALA A 105 11.40 -16.09 8.11
C ALA A 105 12.51 -16.62 9.04
N THR A 106 12.23 -17.68 9.80
CA THR A 106 13.22 -18.31 10.69
C THR A 106 14.36 -18.92 9.87
N TRP A 107 14.06 -19.64 8.79
CA TRP A 107 15.08 -20.19 7.90
C TRP A 107 15.98 -19.09 7.30
N VAL A 108 15.41 -18.01 6.77
CA VAL A 108 16.19 -16.88 6.24
C VAL A 108 17.07 -16.26 7.32
N GLN A 109 16.56 -16.09 8.54
CA GLN A 109 17.34 -15.56 9.67
C GLN A 109 18.51 -16.48 10.05
N THR A 110 18.33 -17.80 10.00
CA THR A 110 19.44 -18.75 10.24
C THR A 110 20.54 -18.59 9.19
N LEU A 111 20.17 -18.48 7.91
CA LEU A 111 21.11 -18.30 6.81
C LEU A 111 21.93 -17.00 6.95
N ALA A 112 21.27 -15.92 7.36
CA ALA A 112 21.91 -14.62 7.56
C ALA A 112 22.89 -14.61 8.73
N ARG A 113 22.59 -15.34 9.82
CA ARG A 113 23.49 -15.45 10.98
C ARG A 113 24.72 -16.30 10.70
N THR A 114 24.60 -17.31 9.83
CA THR A 114 25.73 -18.17 9.42
C THR A 114 26.64 -17.55 8.38
N ALA A 115 26.22 -16.45 7.74
CA ALA A 115 27.02 -15.73 6.74
C ALA A 115 27.95 -14.66 7.34
N HIS A 116 27.88 -14.44 8.66
CA HIS A 116 28.81 -13.62 9.44
C HIS A 116 29.76 -14.51 10.22
#